data_AF-A0A1A6BBF1-F1
#
_entry.id   AF-A0A1A6BBF1-F1
#
_cell.length_a   1.000
_cell.length_b   1.000
_cell.length_c   1.000
_cell.angle_alpha   90.00
_cell.angle_beta   90.00
_cell.angle_gamma   90.00
#
_symmetry.space_group_name_H-M   'P 1'
#
loop_
_entity.id
_entity.type
_entity.pdbx_description
1 polymer ?
#
loop_
_entity_poly.entity_id
_entity_poly.type
_entity_poly.pdbx_seq_one_letter_code
_entity_poly.pdbx_strand_id
1 'polypeptide(L)'
;MVAIGIVGCTKVTEGTAAPDTNVAPAYRSSVSASVSASSVTSSVRESQRIASVTTRAIRTSCDTLATTSKEAIDKVNAFVAAFNGGKNTGPAEGPAIDALNASASAVENSYSDALPGQMRDAMNTYNDAARQVANAIGTHASTGEFNRRVDRLNDAKTKALKMCVG
;
A
#
# COMPACT_ATOMS: atom_id res chain seq x y z
N MET A 1 -35.96 -11.15 2.62
CA MET A 1 -36.96 -10.87 1.56
C MET A 1 -37.74 -9.65 1.99
N VAL A 2 -37.54 -8.50 1.35
CA VAL A 2 -38.30 -7.27 1.66
C VAL A 2 -39.43 -7.18 0.63
N ALA A 3 -40.66 -7.41 1.09
CA ALA A 3 -41.87 -7.21 0.31
C ALA A 3 -42.19 -5.72 0.28
N ILE A 4 -42.19 -5.12 -0.91
CA ILE A 4 -42.66 -3.75 -1.12
C ILE A 4 -44.12 -3.85 -1.56
N GLY A 5 -45.04 -3.56 -0.64
CA GLY A 5 -46.46 -3.42 -0.92
C GLY A 5 -46.74 -2.11 -1.63
N ILE A 6 -47.22 -2.19 -2.87
CA ILE A 6 -47.78 -1.03 -3.57
C ILE A 6 -49.22 -0.89 -3.10
N VAL A 7 -49.46 0.05 -2.18
CA VAL A 7 -50.81 0.52 -1.85
C VAL A 7 -51.25 1.44 -2.98
N GLY A 8 -52.11 0.92 -3.85
CA GLY A 8 -52.73 1.69 -4.92
C GLY A 8 -53.86 2.57 -4.39
N CYS A 9 -53.66 3.89 -4.45
CA CYS A 9 -54.73 4.87 -4.37
C CYS A 9 -54.82 5.62 -5.70
N THR A 10 -55.66 5.18 -6.63
CA THR A 10 -56.27 6.06 -7.65
C THR A 10 -57.55 5.43 -8.20
N LYS A 11 -58.60 6.24 -8.31
CA LYS A 11 -59.92 5.86 -8.80
C LYS A 11 -59.86 5.38 -10.25
N VAL A 12 -60.66 4.36 -10.57
CA VAL A 12 -60.85 3.82 -11.91
C VAL A 12 -61.71 4.81 -12.71
N THR A 13 -61.10 5.55 -13.63
CA THR A 13 -61.80 6.12 -14.78
C THR A 13 -61.79 5.04 -15.87
N GLU A 14 -62.94 4.69 -16.43
CA GLU A 14 -63.02 3.83 -17.63
C GLU A 14 -62.32 4.53 -18.80
N GLY A 15 -61.07 4.16 -19.03
CA GLY A 15 -60.29 4.57 -20.20
C GLY A 15 -59.32 3.45 -20.52
N THR A 16 -59.40 2.91 -21.73
CA THR A 16 -58.46 1.91 -22.23
C THR A 16 -57.06 2.52 -22.21
N ALA A 17 -56.26 2.18 -21.20
CA ALA A 17 -54.85 2.54 -21.15
C ALA A 17 -54.08 1.66 -22.15
N ALA A 18 -54.30 1.91 -23.44
CA ALA A 18 -53.39 1.43 -24.47
C ALA A 18 -52.09 2.24 -24.29
N PRO A 19 -50.93 1.60 -24.04
CA PRO A 19 -49.67 2.33 -24.04
C PRO A 19 -49.52 3.01 -25.40
N ASP A 20 -49.27 4.31 -25.41
CA ASP A 20 -49.05 5.06 -26.65
C ASP A 20 -47.81 4.47 -27.34
N THR A 21 -48.06 3.71 -28.40
CA THR A 21 -47.04 2.96 -29.14
C THR A 21 -46.05 3.90 -29.82
N ASN A 22 -46.36 5.19 -29.94
CA ASN A 22 -45.47 6.19 -30.52
C ASN A 22 -44.34 6.64 -29.58
N VAL A 23 -44.54 6.55 -28.25
CA VAL A 23 -43.53 6.93 -27.24
C VAL A 23 -42.74 5.73 -26.68
N ALA A 24 -43.20 4.50 -26.92
CA ALA A 24 -42.48 3.29 -26.48
C ALA A 24 -41.04 3.17 -27.02
N PRO A 25 -40.72 3.49 -28.29
CA PRO A 25 -39.35 3.48 -28.79
C PRO A 25 -38.47 4.56 -28.16
N ALA A 26 -39.01 5.77 -27.97
CA ALA A 26 -38.31 6.88 -27.35
C ALA A 26 -37.96 6.58 -25.88
N TYR A 27 -38.89 5.99 -25.12
CA TYR A 27 -38.65 5.56 -23.74
C TYR A 27 -37.58 4.46 -23.63
N ARG A 28 -37.63 3.44 -24.51
CA ARG A 28 -36.59 2.39 -24.52
C ARG A 28 -35.21 2.96 -24.86
N SER A 29 -35.15 3.92 -25.78
CA SER A 29 -33.92 4.64 -26.15
C SER A 29 -33.39 5.49 -24.99
N SER A 30 -34.26 6.22 -24.28
CA SER A 30 -33.84 7.00 -23.12
C SER A 30 -33.35 6.12 -21.98
N VAL A 31 -34.01 4.99 -21.73
CA VAL A 31 -33.59 4.04 -20.68
C VAL A 31 -32.27 3.37 -21.06
N SER A 32 -32.08 2.91 -22.29
CA SER A 32 -30.81 2.32 -22.73
C SER A 32 -29.66 3.33 -22.70
N ALA A 33 -29.92 4.58 -23.08
CA ALA A 33 -28.96 5.68 -22.97
C ALA A 33 -28.63 6.00 -21.50
N SER A 34 -29.62 6.04 -20.60
CA SER A 34 -29.38 6.24 -19.17
C SER A 34 -28.60 5.10 -18.54
N VAL A 35 -28.88 3.85 -18.89
CA VAL A 35 -28.14 2.68 -18.41
C VAL A 35 -26.70 2.70 -18.93
N SER A 36 -26.49 3.07 -20.20
CA SER A 36 -25.14 3.19 -20.79
C SER A 36 -24.35 4.35 -20.17
N ALA A 37 -24.98 5.51 -19.96
CA ALA A 37 -24.36 6.63 -19.28
C ALA A 37 -24.06 6.29 -17.81
N SER A 38 -24.94 5.54 -17.14
CA SER A 38 -24.74 5.08 -15.76
C SER A 38 -23.63 4.05 -15.65
N SER A 39 -23.52 3.10 -16.60
CA SER A 39 -22.45 2.11 -16.59
C SER A 39 -21.09 2.76 -16.86
N VAL A 40 -21.01 3.74 -17.77
CA VAL A 40 -19.81 4.55 -18.00
C VAL A 40 -19.46 5.41 -16.78
N THR A 41 -20.44 6.08 -16.19
CA THR A 41 -20.21 6.90 -14.99
C THR A 41 -19.75 6.04 -13.81
N SER A 42 -20.37 4.87 -13.62
CA SER A 42 -20.00 3.91 -12.58
C SER A 42 -18.62 3.32 -12.82
N SER A 43 -18.27 2.97 -14.05
CA SER A 43 -16.94 2.44 -14.36
C SER A 43 -15.83 3.47 -14.17
N VAL A 44 -16.08 4.75 -14.51
CA VAL A 44 -15.15 5.86 -14.25
C VAL A 44 -14.97 6.09 -12.76
N ARG A 45 -16.06 6.14 -11.98
CA ARG A 45 -15.99 6.30 -10.52
C ARG A 45 -15.26 5.15 -9.85
N GLU A 46 -15.52 3.92 -10.27
CA GLU A 46 -14.83 2.75 -9.73
C GLU A 46 -13.34 2.76 -10.09
N SER A 47 -12.99 3.12 -11.33
CA SER A 47 -11.59 3.28 -11.75
C SER A 47 -10.87 4.34 -10.91
N GLN A 48 -11.52 5.48 -10.65
CA GLN A 48 -11.00 6.54 -9.76
C GLN A 48 -10.83 6.04 -8.33
N ARG A 49 -11.79 5.25 -7.83
CA ARG A 49 -11.70 4.65 -6.49
C ARG A 49 -10.50 3.72 -6.39
N ILE A 50 -10.32 2.80 -7.34
CA ILE A 50 -9.17 1.88 -7.39
C ILE A 50 -7.86 2.67 -7.44
N ALA A 51 -7.75 3.66 -8.32
CA ALA A 51 -6.56 4.51 -8.39
C ALA A 51 -6.26 5.20 -7.04
N SER A 52 -7.27 5.75 -6.38
CA SER A 52 -7.10 6.41 -5.07
C SER A 52 -6.62 5.46 -3.96
N VAL A 53 -7.11 4.21 -3.95
CA VAL A 53 -6.72 3.19 -2.98
C VAL A 53 -5.30 2.73 -3.24
N THR A 54 -4.92 2.51 -4.50
CA THR A 54 -3.53 2.17 -4.89
C THR A 54 -2.56 3.29 -4.53
N THR A 55 -2.88 4.56 -4.86
CA THR A 55 -2.03 5.69 -4.49
C THR A 55 -1.85 5.80 -2.98
N ARG A 56 -2.92 5.59 -2.20
CA ARG A 56 -2.84 5.60 -0.74
C ARG A 56 -1.97 4.46 -0.22
N ALA A 57 -2.14 3.24 -0.74
CA ALA A 57 -1.35 2.07 -0.36
C ALA A 57 0.15 2.29 -0.60
N ILE A 58 0.50 2.81 -1.77
CA ILE A 58 1.88 3.18 -2.13
C ILE A 58 2.40 4.22 -1.13
N ARG A 59 1.66 5.31 -0.93
CA ARG A 59 2.10 6.41 -0.06
C ARG A 59 2.32 5.94 1.38
N THR A 60 1.39 5.19 1.95
CA THR A 60 1.52 4.64 3.31
C THR A 60 2.78 3.78 3.43
N SER A 61 3.00 2.86 2.50
CA SER A 61 4.17 1.96 2.57
C SER A 61 5.49 2.71 2.41
N CYS A 62 5.50 3.72 1.53
CA CYS A 62 6.65 4.58 1.29
C CYS A 62 6.98 5.50 2.46
N ASP A 63 5.96 6.11 3.09
CA ASP A 63 6.13 6.94 4.28
C ASP A 63 6.67 6.08 5.44
N THR A 64 6.10 4.89 5.66
CA THR A 64 6.61 3.93 6.65
C THR A 64 8.07 3.59 6.40
N LEU A 65 8.42 3.17 5.18
CA LEU A 65 9.81 2.85 4.81
C LEU A 65 10.75 4.03 5.06
N ALA A 66 10.39 5.24 4.62
CA ALA A 66 11.25 6.41 4.76
C ALA A 66 11.51 6.76 6.23
N THR A 67 10.48 6.70 7.08
CA THR A 67 10.58 7.04 8.50
C THR A 67 11.36 5.97 9.27
N THR A 68 10.97 4.70 9.17
CA THR A 68 11.57 3.64 10.00
C THR A 68 12.97 3.26 9.54
N SER A 69 13.26 3.34 8.23
CA SER A 69 14.61 3.07 7.73
C SER A 69 15.61 4.13 8.17
N LYS A 70 15.20 5.39 8.30
CA LYS A 70 16.04 6.45 8.85
C LYS A 70 16.42 6.15 10.29
N GLU A 71 15.44 5.83 11.14
CA GLU A 71 15.69 5.50 12.54
C GLU A 71 16.63 4.30 12.68
N ALA A 72 16.39 3.22 11.92
CA ALA A 72 17.25 2.04 11.93
C ALA A 72 18.70 2.37 11.54
N ILE A 73 18.90 3.16 10.47
CA ILE A 73 20.23 3.57 10.03
C ILE A 73 20.92 4.47 11.07
N ASP A 74 20.18 5.37 11.72
CA ASP A 74 20.73 6.23 12.78
C ASP A 74 21.23 5.37 13.97
N LYS A 75 20.53 4.30 14.35
CA LYS A 75 20.98 3.36 15.38
C LYS A 75 22.19 2.52 14.95
N VAL A 76 22.21 2.05 13.70
CA VAL A 76 23.38 1.34 13.14
C VAL A 76 24.61 2.26 13.11
N ASN A 77 24.44 3.52 12.74
CA ASN A 77 25.53 4.51 12.76
C ASN A 77 26.08 4.74 14.18
N ALA A 78 25.22 4.75 15.21
CA ALA A 78 25.66 4.82 16.60
C ALA A 78 26.49 3.60 17.01
N PHE A 79 26.06 2.40 16.59
CA PHE A 79 26.84 1.16 16.78
C PHE A 79 28.20 1.22 16.07
N VAL A 80 28.24 1.62 14.80
CA VAL A 80 29.48 1.77 14.01
C VAL A 80 30.40 2.80 14.64
N ALA A 81 29.88 3.92 15.16
CA ALA A 81 30.66 4.93 15.86
C ALA A 81 31.27 4.39 17.17
N ALA A 82 30.53 3.59 17.93
CA ALA A 82 31.06 2.92 19.13
C ALA A 82 32.18 1.95 18.77
N PHE A 83 31.97 1.12 17.74
CA PHE A 83 32.95 0.16 17.23
C PHE A 83 34.25 0.86 16.78
N ASN A 84 34.15 1.88 15.92
CA ASN A 84 35.30 2.61 15.39
C ASN A 84 36.03 3.44 16.46
N GLY A 85 35.33 3.86 17.52
CA GLY A 85 35.94 4.55 18.65
C GLY A 85 36.70 3.65 19.62
N GLY A 86 36.78 2.33 19.36
CA GLY A 86 37.37 1.35 20.28
C GLY A 86 36.59 1.22 21.59
N LYS A 87 35.32 1.64 21.62
CA LYS A 87 34.46 1.61 22.81
C LYS A 87 33.71 0.28 22.88
N ASN A 88 33.20 -0.04 24.06
CA ASN A 88 32.27 -1.15 24.23
C ASN A 88 31.01 -0.92 23.36
N THR A 89 30.74 -1.83 22.44
CA THR A 89 29.59 -1.79 21.53
C THR A 89 28.30 -2.29 22.16
N GLY A 90 28.37 -3.04 23.27
CA GLY A 90 27.22 -3.65 23.92
C GLY A 90 26.01 -2.72 24.14
N PRO A 91 26.18 -1.45 24.57
CA PRO A 91 25.07 -0.52 24.72
C PRO A 91 24.39 -0.10 23.41
N ALA A 92 25.05 -0.26 22.27
CA ALA A 92 24.55 0.15 20.94
C ALA A 92 24.07 -1.04 20.09
N GLU A 93 24.50 -2.27 20.39
CA GLU A 93 24.12 -3.49 19.66
C GLU A 93 22.62 -3.76 19.70
N GLY A 94 22.05 -3.88 20.90
CA GLY A 94 20.61 -4.13 21.09
C GLY A 94 19.73 -3.11 20.38
N PRO A 95 19.91 -1.79 20.62
CA PRO A 95 19.14 -0.77 19.92
C PRO A 95 19.25 -0.80 18.39
N ALA A 96 20.41 -1.16 17.84
CA ALA A 96 20.58 -1.28 16.38
C ALA A 96 19.84 -2.49 15.82
N ILE A 97 19.94 -3.65 16.50
CA ILE A 97 19.23 -4.89 16.14
C ILE A 97 17.72 -4.66 16.19
N ASP A 98 17.23 -4.07 17.28
CA ASP A 98 15.80 -3.84 17.49
C ASP A 98 15.24 -2.88 16.44
N ALA A 99 15.93 -1.77 16.16
CA ALA A 99 15.47 -0.81 15.17
C ALA A 99 15.44 -1.37 13.74
N LEU A 100 16.42 -2.22 13.37
CA LEU A 100 16.43 -2.89 12.07
C LEU A 100 15.26 -3.88 11.93
N ASN A 101 15.00 -4.70 12.94
CA ASN A 101 13.89 -5.65 12.95
C ASN A 101 12.53 -4.95 13.01
N ALA A 102 12.42 -3.88 13.80
CA ALA A 102 11.22 -3.05 13.91
C ALA A 102 10.92 -2.36 12.57
N SER A 103 11.93 -1.81 11.90
CA SER A 103 11.76 -1.20 10.58
C SER A 103 11.27 -2.22 9.55
N ALA A 104 11.93 -3.39 9.46
CA ALA A 104 11.50 -4.45 8.54
C ALA A 104 10.05 -4.90 8.80
N SER A 105 9.69 -5.07 10.07
CA SER A 105 8.34 -5.50 10.45
C SER A 105 7.30 -4.40 10.20
N ALA A 106 7.64 -3.13 10.45
CA ALA A 106 6.74 -2.00 10.18
C ALA A 106 6.44 -1.86 8.68
N VAL A 107 7.48 -1.98 7.83
CA VAL A 107 7.30 -1.97 6.38
C VAL A 107 6.47 -3.16 5.92
N GLU A 108 6.75 -4.37 6.40
CA GLU A 108 5.95 -5.56 6.09
C GLU A 108 4.47 -5.40 6.49
N ASN A 109 4.22 -4.82 7.67
CA ASN A 109 2.87 -4.55 8.17
C ASN A 109 2.15 -3.39 7.47
N SER A 110 2.87 -2.56 6.69
CA SER A 110 2.28 -1.45 5.94
C SER A 110 1.62 -1.90 4.63
N TYR A 111 1.87 -3.15 4.21
CA TYR A 111 1.39 -3.67 2.95
C TYR A 111 -0.13 -3.80 2.90
N SER A 112 -0.69 -3.60 1.71
CA SER A 112 -2.08 -3.91 1.39
C SER A 112 -2.19 -4.59 0.02
N ASP A 113 -3.35 -5.18 -0.29
CA ASP A 113 -3.58 -5.85 -1.58
C ASP A 113 -3.49 -4.89 -2.76
N ALA A 114 -3.68 -3.59 -2.54
CA ALA A 114 -3.56 -2.56 -3.56
C ALA A 114 -2.10 -2.13 -3.82
N LEU A 115 -1.12 -2.63 -3.05
CA LEU A 115 0.30 -2.35 -3.27
C LEU A 115 0.81 -3.12 -4.50
N PRO A 116 1.41 -2.44 -5.50
CA PRO A 116 1.95 -3.12 -6.67
C PRO A 116 3.02 -4.16 -6.31
N GLY A 117 2.97 -5.32 -6.99
CA GLY A 117 3.88 -6.45 -6.70
C GLY A 117 5.36 -6.07 -6.72
N GLN A 118 5.80 -5.32 -7.75
CA GLN A 118 7.19 -4.88 -7.85
C GLN A 118 7.65 -4.00 -6.67
N MET A 119 6.75 -3.18 -6.12
CA MET A 119 7.06 -2.35 -4.96
C MET A 119 7.15 -3.21 -3.69
N ARG A 120 6.22 -4.16 -3.52
CA ARG A 120 6.27 -5.15 -2.45
C ARG A 120 7.57 -5.97 -2.48
N ASP A 121 8.00 -6.42 -3.65
CA ASP A 121 9.24 -7.19 -3.81
C ASP A 121 10.48 -6.38 -3.42
N ALA A 122 10.50 -5.10 -3.78
CA ALA A 122 11.59 -4.20 -3.42
C ALA A 122 11.64 -3.92 -1.91
N MET A 123 10.48 -3.72 -1.29
CA MET A 123 10.35 -3.54 0.16
C MET A 123 10.71 -4.81 0.92
N ASN A 124 10.35 -5.99 0.42
CA ASN A 124 10.78 -7.28 0.97
C ASN A 124 12.30 -7.45 0.89
N THR A 125 12.91 -7.06 -0.25
CA THR A 125 14.38 -7.07 -0.38
C THR A 125 15.04 -6.17 0.67
N TYR A 126 14.45 -5.01 0.97
CA TYR A 126 14.89 -4.14 2.05
C TYR A 126 14.72 -4.80 3.43
N ASN A 127 13.56 -5.39 3.71
CA ASN A 127 13.26 -6.05 4.99
C ASN A 127 14.26 -7.18 5.28
N ASP A 128 14.55 -8.01 4.29
CA ASP A 128 15.52 -9.10 4.40
C ASP A 128 16.94 -8.58 4.62
N ALA A 129 17.34 -7.52 3.92
CA ALA A 129 18.65 -6.90 4.12
C ALA A 129 18.78 -6.29 5.52
N ALA A 130 17.73 -5.66 6.05
CA ALA A 130 17.72 -5.10 7.40
C ALA A 130 17.89 -6.19 8.46
N ARG A 131 17.13 -7.29 8.34
CA ARG A 131 17.24 -8.48 9.21
C ARG A 131 18.63 -9.13 9.11
N GLN A 132 19.25 -9.16 7.93
CA GLN A 132 20.62 -9.65 7.75
C GLN A 132 21.66 -8.78 8.47
N VAL A 133 21.52 -7.45 8.44
CA VAL A 133 22.41 -6.56 9.20
C VAL A 133 22.21 -6.78 10.70
N ALA A 134 20.97 -6.90 11.17
CA ALA A 134 20.65 -7.16 12.57
C ALA A 134 21.30 -8.48 13.04
N ASN A 135 21.17 -9.54 12.24
CA ASN A 135 21.83 -10.80 12.49
C ASN A 135 23.36 -10.66 12.56
N ALA A 136 23.98 -9.90 11.66
CA ALA A 136 25.44 -9.71 11.68
C ALA A 136 25.93 -8.98 12.93
N ILE A 137 25.17 -8.01 13.43
CA ILE A 137 25.46 -7.36 14.71
C ILE A 137 25.36 -8.39 15.83
N GLY A 138 24.23 -9.12 15.92
CA GLY A 138 23.98 -10.07 17.00
C GLY A 138 24.90 -11.30 17.02
N THR A 139 25.47 -11.69 15.86
CA THR A 139 26.45 -12.77 15.77
C THR A 139 27.89 -12.27 15.76
N HIS A 140 28.13 -10.97 15.94
CA HIS A 140 29.45 -10.33 15.84
C HIS A 140 30.21 -10.74 14.59
N ALA A 141 29.55 -10.66 13.43
CA ALA A 141 30.16 -10.98 12.14
C ALA A 141 31.43 -10.14 11.89
N SER A 142 32.36 -10.68 11.09
CA SER A 142 33.57 -9.94 10.71
C SER A 142 33.24 -8.61 10.04
N THR A 143 34.09 -7.59 10.19
CA THR A 143 33.87 -6.26 9.60
C THR A 143 33.60 -6.30 8.09
N GLY A 144 34.32 -7.14 7.35
CA GLY A 144 34.11 -7.30 5.91
C GLY A 144 32.74 -7.91 5.57
N GLU A 145 32.21 -8.81 6.40
CA GLU A 145 30.86 -9.34 6.24
C GLU A 145 29.79 -8.33 6.62
N PHE A 146 29.96 -7.64 7.74
CA PHE A 146 29.08 -6.57 8.19
C PHE A 146 28.94 -5.47 7.11
N ASN A 147 30.06 -4.97 6.59
CA ASN A 147 30.07 -3.92 5.56
C ASN A 147 29.32 -4.38 4.30
N ARG A 148 29.55 -5.61 3.81
CA ARG A 148 28.81 -6.16 2.66
C ARG A 148 27.30 -6.23 2.90
N ARG A 149 26.86 -6.54 4.13
CA ARG A 149 25.43 -6.58 4.48
C ARG A 149 24.85 -5.16 4.57
N VAL A 150 25.61 -4.18 5.11
CA VAL A 150 25.22 -2.76 5.14
C VAL A 150 25.11 -2.17 3.74
N ASP A 151 26.03 -2.50 2.83
CA ASP A 151 25.97 -2.06 1.44
C ASP A 151 24.69 -2.57 0.76
N ARG A 152 24.38 -3.87 0.92
CA ARG A 152 23.12 -4.45 0.42
C ARG A 152 21.88 -3.78 1.01
N LEU A 153 21.89 -3.46 2.30
CA LEU A 153 20.81 -2.72 2.95
C LEU A 153 20.63 -1.33 2.33
N ASN A 154 21.72 -0.60 2.10
CA ASN A 154 21.67 0.74 1.51
C ASN A 154 21.20 0.72 0.05
N ASP A 155 21.63 -0.26 -0.74
CA ASP A 155 21.18 -0.45 -2.11
C ASP A 155 19.69 -0.80 -2.17
N ALA A 156 19.25 -1.76 -1.35
CA ALA A 156 17.85 -2.15 -1.27
C ALA A 156 16.94 -0.98 -0.84
N LYS A 157 17.36 -0.25 0.20
CA LYS A 157 16.68 0.98 0.66
C LYS A 157 16.55 2.00 -0.46
N THR A 158 17.66 2.29 -1.15
CA THR A 158 17.68 3.27 -2.24
C THR A 158 16.77 2.85 -3.39
N LYS A 159 16.82 1.57 -3.77
CA LYS A 159 15.96 1.02 -4.83
C LYS A 159 14.49 1.12 -4.47
N ALA A 160 14.11 0.76 -3.24
CA ALA A 160 12.72 0.84 -2.78
C ALA A 160 12.24 2.30 -2.70
N LEU A 161 13.03 3.22 -2.13
CA LEU A 161 12.67 4.65 -2.05
C LEU A 161 12.57 5.31 -3.44
N LYS A 162 13.36 4.90 -4.42
CA LYS A 162 13.22 5.40 -5.80
C LYS A 162 11.85 5.08 -6.41
N MET A 163 11.24 3.96 -6.03
CA MET A 163 9.88 3.63 -6.50
C MET A 163 8.80 4.47 -5.82
N CYS A 164 9.11 5.11 -4.69
CA CYS A 164 8.17 5.96 -3.96
C CYS A 164 8.01 7.37 -4.54
N VAL A 165 8.93 7.79 -5.40
CA VAL A 165 8.97 9.12 -6.02
C VAL A 165 8.76 9.08 -7.53
N GLY A 166 8.57 7.87 -8.10
CA GLY A 166 8.38 7.62 -9.52
C GLY A 166 6.92 7.64 -9.95
#